data_AF-A0A7D4Y3P7-F1
#
_entry.id   AF-A0A7D4Y3P7-F1
#
_cell.length_a   1.000
_cell.length_b   1.000
_cell.length_c   1.000
_cell.angle_alpha   90.00
_cell.angle_beta   90.00
_cell.angle_gamma   90.00
#
_symmetry.space_group_name_H-M   'P 1'
#
loop_
_entity.id
_entity.type
_entity.pdbx_description
1 polymer ?
#
loop_
_entity_poly.entity_id
_entity_poly.type
_entity_poly.pdbx_seq_one_letter_code
_entity_poly.pdbx_strand_id
1 'polypeptide(L)'
;MRTDTTVRDVMHREFLGVSESDRLADAAGLLVDEGTDCLVVVRGGEPVGRLDCRSALDALLGADGWTPGDADGDGPTVGSVMGPPLPTVAPNDSLAAVEERLVSEGADRVVAVESGEAVGVVTAGDALAAGAPRTGDGAREDVVGGESVRGTRHGDEAMLGSDGGVDPASEAATTDVSESATQGVCESCGALVPDLVTANGQAVCPECREV
;
A
#
# COMPACT_ATOMS: atom_id res chain seq x y z
N MET A 1 0.09 30.76 -4.83
CA MET A 1 0.61 29.38 -5.00
C MET A 1 -0.59 28.53 -5.37
N ARG A 2 -0.51 27.71 -6.43
CA ARG A 2 -1.58 26.73 -6.72
C ARG A 2 -1.31 25.54 -5.80
N THR A 3 -2.07 25.43 -4.72
CA THR A 3 -1.77 24.52 -3.60
C THR A 3 -2.58 23.23 -3.61
N ASP A 4 -3.37 22.96 -4.64
CA ASP A 4 -4.19 21.76 -4.65
C ASP A 4 -3.84 20.93 -5.87
N THR A 5 -3.05 19.88 -5.63
CA THR A 5 -2.90 18.76 -6.56
C THR A 5 -4.30 18.21 -6.83
N THR A 6 -4.66 18.10 -8.10
CA THR A 6 -5.97 17.58 -8.53
C THR A 6 -5.86 16.12 -8.94
N VAL A 7 -7.00 15.45 -9.04
CA VAL A 7 -7.11 14.09 -9.62
C VAL A 7 -6.40 14.03 -10.98
N ARG A 8 -6.60 15.01 -11.85
CA ARG A 8 -6.00 15.05 -13.19
C ARG A 8 -4.47 15.11 -13.18
N ASP A 9 -3.86 15.59 -12.09
CA ASP A 9 -2.41 15.67 -11.94
C ASP A 9 -1.79 14.33 -11.52
N VAL A 10 -2.56 13.44 -10.89
CA VAL A 10 -2.08 12.17 -10.32
C VAL A 10 -2.64 10.92 -11.01
N MET A 11 -3.79 11.03 -11.68
CA MET A 11 -4.47 9.88 -12.26
C MET A 11 -3.71 9.28 -13.44
N HIS A 12 -3.79 7.95 -13.53
CA HIS A 12 -3.43 7.23 -14.74
C HIS A 12 -4.58 7.35 -15.74
N ARG A 13 -4.29 7.88 -16.94
CA ARG A 13 -5.28 8.04 -18.02
C ARG A 13 -5.62 6.73 -18.71
N GLU A 14 -4.74 5.76 -18.58
CA GLU A 14 -4.91 4.41 -19.08
C GLU A 14 -5.27 3.51 -17.89
N PHE A 15 -6.32 2.73 -18.04
CA PHE A 15 -6.76 1.76 -17.05
C PHE A 15 -7.28 0.52 -17.76
N LEU A 16 -7.24 -0.61 -17.05
CA LEU A 16 -7.66 -1.89 -17.60
C LEU A 16 -9.17 -2.03 -17.41
N GLY A 17 -9.89 -1.91 -18.54
CA GLY A 17 -11.33 -2.05 -18.63
C GLY A 17 -11.74 -3.40 -19.19
N VAL A 18 -12.76 -4.02 -18.61
CA VAL A 18 -13.39 -5.26 -19.12
C VAL A 18 -14.90 -5.08 -19.26
N SER A 19 -15.54 -5.89 -20.10
CA SER A 19 -16.99 -5.96 -20.24
C SER A 19 -17.60 -7.00 -19.30
N GLU A 20 -18.85 -6.80 -18.90
CA GLU A 20 -19.65 -7.80 -18.17
C GLU A 20 -19.76 -9.14 -18.91
N SER A 21 -19.61 -9.13 -20.24
CA SER A 21 -19.70 -10.32 -21.09
C SER A 21 -18.36 -11.05 -21.25
N ASP A 22 -17.26 -10.46 -20.79
CA ASP A 22 -15.95 -11.09 -20.90
C ASP A 22 -15.89 -12.33 -20.02
N ARG A 23 -15.06 -13.29 -20.43
CA ARG A 23 -14.86 -14.51 -19.64
C ARG A 23 -14.03 -14.18 -18.41
N LEU A 24 -14.41 -14.76 -17.29
CA LEU A 24 -13.70 -14.56 -16.03
C LEU A 24 -12.25 -15.04 -16.12
N ALA A 25 -11.97 -16.12 -16.84
CA ALA A 25 -10.61 -16.64 -17.02
C ALA A 25 -9.70 -15.67 -17.76
N ASP A 26 -10.20 -15.03 -18.82
CA ASP A 26 -9.44 -14.04 -19.59
C ASP A 26 -9.18 -12.77 -18.75
N ALA A 27 -10.20 -12.30 -18.02
CA ALA A 27 -10.06 -11.19 -17.09
C ALA A 27 -9.10 -11.50 -15.93
N ALA A 28 -9.12 -12.71 -15.40
CA ALA A 28 -8.18 -13.17 -14.37
C ALA A 28 -6.75 -13.27 -14.89
N GLY A 29 -6.57 -13.71 -16.14
CA GLY A 29 -5.29 -13.66 -16.84
C GLY A 29 -4.77 -12.23 -16.93
N LEU A 30 -5.62 -11.28 -17.33
CA LEU A 30 -5.26 -9.87 -17.42
C LEU A 30 -4.82 -9.27 -16.06
N LEU A 31 -5.48 -9.64 -14.96
CA LEU A 31 -5.07 -9.22 -13.61
C LEU A 31 -3.63 -9.67 -13.30
N VAL A 32 -3.29 -10.91 -13.66
CA VAL A 32 -1.96 -11.50 -13.41
C VAL A 32 -0.90 -10.91 -14.34
N ASP A 33 -1.18 -10.84 -15.63
CA ASP A 33 -0.24 -10.40 -16.67
C ASP A 33 0.17 -8.93 -16.46
N GLU A 34 -0.79 -8.08 -16.09
CA GLU A 34 -0.57 -6.66 -15.85
C GLU A 34 -0.19 -6.34 -14.40
N GLY A 35 -0.23 -7.33 -13.51
CA GLY A 35 0.12 -7.17 -12.09
C GLY A 35 -0.79 -6.21 -11.32
N THR A 36 -2.06 -6.10 -11.73
CA THR A 36 -3.07 -5.28 -11.04
C THR A 36 -3.99 -6.15 -10.20
N ASP A 37 -4.46 -5.63 -9.07
CA ASP A 37 -5.38 -6.31 -8.17
C ASP A 37 -6.87 -6.09 -8.51
N CYS A 38 -7.19 -5.19 -9.46
CA CYS A 38 -8.56 -4.91 -9.85
C CYS A 38 -8.69 -4.34 -11.27
N LEU A 39 -9.80 -4.69 -11.94
CA LEU A 39 -10.24 -4.20 -13.25
C LEU A 39 -11.52 -3.37 -13.12
N VAL A 40 -11.66 -2.36 -13.98
CA VAL A 40 -12.88 -1.56 -14.08
C VAL A 40 -13.82 -2.25 -15.06
N VAL A 41 -15.04 -2.60 -14.62
CA VAL A 41 -16.04 -3.15 -15.54
C VAL A 41 -16.79 -1.99 -16.17
N VAL A 42 -16.76 -1.92 -17.51
CA VAL A 42 -17.33 -0.81 -18.28
C VAL A 42 -18.42 -1.26 -19.23
N ARG A 43 -19.44 -0.41 -19.41
CA ARG A 43 -20.46 -0.56 -20.45
C ARG A 43 -20.48 0.71 -21.28
N GLY A 44 -19.90 0.64 -22.48
CA GLY A 44 -19.86 1.78 -23.40
C GLY A 44 -19.17 3.03 -22.83
N GLY A 45 -18.19 2.86 -21.95
CA GLY A 45 -17.44 3.93 -21.29
C GLY A 45 -17.85 4.20 -19.84
N GLU A 46 -19.07 3.83 -19.45
CA GLU A 46 -19.58 4.02 -18.09
C GLU A 46 -19.05 2.92 -17.14
N PRO A 47 -18.48 3.25 -15.97
CA PRO A 47 -18.04 2.26 -14.99
C PRO A 47 -19.24 1.65 -14.26
N VAL A 48 -19.58 0.41 -14.62
CA VAL A 48 -20.76 -0.31 -14.09
C VAL A 48 -20.42 -1.26 -12.94
N GLY A 49 -19.15 -1.60 -12.77
CA GLY A 49 -18.71 -2.57 -11.77
C GLY A 49 -17.21 -2.60 -11.59
N ARG A 50 -16.76 -3.51 -10.73
CA ARG A 50 -15.34 -3.83 -10.56
C ARG A 50 -15.14 -5.33 -10.46
N LEU A 51 -13.99 -5.80 -10.91
CA LEU A 51 -13.54 -7.16 -10.65
C LEU A 51 -12.22 -7.10 -9.90
N ASP A 52 -12.18 -7.64 -8.68
CA ASP A 52 -10.96 -7.75 -7.89
C ASP A 52 -10.39 -9.18 -7.93
N CYS A 53 -9.08 -9.32 -7.70
CA CYS A 53 -8.39 -10.60 -7.68
C CYS A 53 -9.01 -11.62 -6.72
N ARG A 54 -9.52 -11.18 -5.57
CA ARG A 54 -10.08 -12.08 -4.57
C ARG A 54 -11.41 -12.65 -5.05
N SER A 55 -12.31 -11.82 -5.58
CA SER A 55 -13.59 -12.25 -6.14
C SER A 55 -13.39 -13.14 -7.36
N ALA A 56 -12.45 -12.79 -8.25
CA ALA A 56 -12.11 -13.63 -9.40
C ALA A 56 -11.56 -15.00 -8.96
N LEU A 57 -10.63 -15.02 -8.01
CA LEU A 57 -10.05 -16.26 -7.48
C LEU A 57 -11.09 -17.11 -6.76
N ASP A 58 -11.94 -16.51 -5.92
CA ASP A 58 -13.01 -17.20 -5.19
C ASP A 58 -13.98 -17.88 -6.16
N ALA A 59 -14.40 -17.18 -7.22
CA ALA A 59 -15.27 -17.73 -8.25
C ALA A 59 -14.59 -18.85 -9.08
N LEU A 60 -13.29 -18.73 -9.38
CA LEU A 60 -12.54 -19.76 -10.08
C LEU A 60 -12.33 -21.03 -9.23
N LEU A 61 -12.12 -20.88 -7.93
CA LEU A 61 -11.96 -22.00 -6.99
C LEU A 61 -13.29 -22.65 -6.61
N GLY A 62 -14.38 -21.87 -6.59
CA GLY A 62 -15.73 -22.34 -6.26
C GLY A 62 -16.49 -22.98 -7.42
N ALA A 63 -16.00 -22.83 -8.66
CA ALA A 63 -16.60 -23.48 -9.82
C ALA A 63 -16.29 -24.99 -9.81
N ASP A 64 -17.28 -25.82 -9.48
CA ASP A 64 -17.23 -27.27 -9.66
C ASP A 64 -16.95 -27.57 -11.15
N GLY A 65 -15.70 -27.86 -11.50
CA GLY A 65 -15.28 -28.15 -12.88
C GLY A 65 -14.34 -27.14 -13.53
N TRP A 66 -13.75 -26.18 -12.78
CA TRP A 66 -12.56 -25.50 -13.30
C TRP A 66 -11.40 -26.50 -13.39
N THR A 67 -11.08 -26.94 -14.59
CA THR A 67 -9.82 -27.61 -14.91
C THR A 67 -8.90 -26.62 -15.61
N PRO A 68 -7.65 -26.45 -15.15
CA PRO A 68 -6.68 -25.60 -15.84
C PRO A 68 -6.43 -26.17 -17.24
N GLY A 69 -6.91 -25.47 -18.27
CA GLY A 69 -6.69 -25.84 -19.68
C GLY A 69 -7.95 -25.99 -20.53
N ASP A 70 -9.16 -25.99 -19.96
CA ASP A 70 -10.41 -26.00 -20.72
C ASP A 70 -10.79 -24.57 -21.15
N ALA A 71 -10.06 -24.03 -22.13
CA ALA A 71 -10.32 -22.71 -22.73
C ALA A 71 -11.64 -22.65 -23.54
N ASP A 72 -12.26 -23.81 -23.78
CA ASP A 72 -13.46 -23.99 -24.60
C ASP A 72 -14.76 -24.14 -23.77
N GLY A 73 -14.67 -24.09 -22.44
CA GLY A 73 -15.85 -24.14 -21.56
C GLY A 73 -16.62 -22.82 -21.52
N ASP A 74 -17.96 -22.92 -21.37
CA ASP A 74 -18.85 -21.82 -20.96
C ASP A 74 -18.57 -21.48 -19.48
N GLY A 75 -17.39 -20.93 -19.23
CA GLY A 75 -16.96 -20.51 -17.90
C GLY A 75 -17.77 -19.30 -17.41
N PRO A 76 -17.67 -18.97 -16.11
CA PRO A 76 -18.33 -17.78 -15.59
C PRO A 76 -17.88 -16.52 -16.34
N THR A 77 -18.80 -15.57 -16.49
CA THR A 77 -18.49 -14.24 -17.05
C THR A 77 -18.15 -13.25 -15.95
N VAL A 78 -17.47 -12.17 -16.30
CA VAL A 78 -17.17 -11.06 -15.38
C VAL A 78 -18.45 -10.54 -14.72
N GLY A 79 -19.53 -10.35 -15.47
CA GLY A 79 -20.79 -9.83 -14.94
C GLY A 79 -21.44 -10.71 -13.87
N SER A 80 -21.15 -12.02 -13.84
CA SER A 80 -21.68 -12.93 -12.82
C SER A 80 -20.96 -12.85 -11.47
N VAL A 81 -19.74 -12.30 -11.46
CA VAL A 81 -18.84 -12.25 -10.29
C VAL A 81 -18.56 -10.81 -9.82
N MET A 82 -18.66 -9.83 -10.72
CA MET A 82 -18.26 -8.46 -10.44
C MET A 82 -18.96 -7.87 -9.20
N GLY A 83 -18.21 -7.06 -8.46
CA GLY A 83 -18.73 -6.24 -7.38
C GLY A 83 -19.33 -4.93 -7.91
N PRO A 84 -19.90 -4.11 -7.01
CA PRO A 84 -20.41 -2.79 -7.37
C PRO A 84 -19.29 -1.89 -7.93
N PRO A 85 -19.63 -0.82 -8.67
CA PRO A 85 -18.65 0.09 -9.23
C PRO A 85 -17.75 0.70 -8.15
N LEU A 86 -16.53 1.06 -8.54
CA LEU A 86 -15.60 1.78 -7.68
C LEU A 86 -16.13 3.18 -7.34
N PRO A 87 -15.70 3.76 -6.21
CA PRO A 87 -15.94 5.17 -5.92
C PRO A 87 -15.52 6.06 -7.09
N THR A 88 -16.35 7.04 -7.43
CA THR A 88 -16.09 7.97 -8.53
C THR A 88 -15.72 9.35 -8.02
N VAL A 89 -14.81 10.02 -8.72
CA VAL A 89 -14.38 11.41 -8.49
C VAL A 89 -14.34 12.18 -9.82
N ALA A 90 -14.39 13.51 -9.78
CA ALA A 90 -14.19 14.34 -10.96
C ALA A 90 -12.68 14.62 -11.19
N PRO A 91 -12.21 14.77 -12.44
CA PRO A 91 -10.80 15.07 -12.72
C PRO A 91 -10.28 16.36 -12.08
N ASN A 92 -11.16 17.30 -11.74
CA ASN A 92 -10.80 18.56 -11.12
C ASN A 92 -10.93 18.55 -9.58
N ASP A 93 -11.35 17.43 -8.98
CA ASP A 93 -11.41 17.30 -7.53
C ASP A 93 -10.00 17.35 -6.93
N SER A 94 -9.91 17.84 -5.70
CA SER A 94 -8.63 17.90 -4.98
C SER A 94 -8.19 16.50 -4.54
N LEU A 95 -6.89 16.32 -4.37
CA LEU A 95 -6.33 15.07 -3.87
C LEU A 95 -6.88 14.71 -2.48
N ALA A 96 -7.11 15.71 -1.61
CA ALA A 96 -7.71 15.49 -0.30
C ALA A 96 -9.12 14.86 -0.37
N ALA A 97 -9.92 15.24 -1.38
CA ALA A 97 -11.23 14.63 -1.60
C ALA A 97 -11.11 13.16 -2.03
N VAL A 98 -10.08 12.80 -2.80
CA VAL A 98 -9.77 11.42 -3.16
C VAL A 98 -9.41 10.61 -1.92
N GLU A 99 -8.50 11.13 -1.09
CA GLU A 99 -8.06 10.47 0.15
C GLU A 99 -9.25 10.21 1.10
N GLU A 100 -10.12 11.21 1.29
CA GLU A 100 -11.34 11.06 2.09
C GLU A 100 -12.25 9.97 1.52
N ARG A 101 -12.39 9.91 0.18
CA ARG A 101 -13.24 8.91 -0.49
C ARG A 101 -12.69 7.49 -0.33
N LEU A 102 -11.39 7.31 -0.52
CA LEU A 102 -10.70 6.02 -0.33
C LEU A 102 -10.91 5.48 1.08
N VAL A 103 -10.73 6.34 2.10
CA VAL A 103 -10.87 5.95 3.51
C VAL A 103 -12.33 5.68 3.89
N SER A 104 -13.25 6.58 3.53
CA SER A 104 -14.66 6.48 3.92
C SER A 104 -15.38 5.29 3.30
N GLU A 105 -14.99 4.89 2.09
CA GLU A 105 -15.55 3.72 1.40
C GLU A 105 -14.73 2.44 1.58
N GLY A 106 -13.57 2.51 2.26
CA GLY A 106 -12.68 1.36 2.44
C GLY A 106 -12.21 0.79 1.10
N ALA A 107 -11.91 1.66 0.14
CA ALA A 107 -11.47 1.31 -1.20
C ALA A 107 -10.03 1.77 -1.42
N ASP A 108 -9.24 0.97 -2.14
CA ASP A 108 -7.84 1.28 -2.43
C ASP A 108 -7.64 2.04 -3.75
N ARG A 109 -8.74 2.31 -4.48
CA ARG A 109 -8.73 3.06 -5.74
C ARG A 109 -10.06 3.76 -6.02
N VAL A 110 -10.00 4.83 -6.80
CA VAL A 110 -11.17 5.56 -7.32
C VAL A 110 -11.08 5.67 -8.85
N VAL A 111 -12.24 5.81 -9.50
CA VAL A 111 -12.34 6.06 -10.94
C VAL A 111 -12.63 7.55 -11.18
N ALA A 112 -11.79 8.20 -11.96
CA ALA A 112 -12.07 9.54 -12.45
C ALA A 112 -13.11 9.47 -13.58
N VAL A 113 -14.23 10.18 -13.42
CA VAL A 113 -15.33 10.17 -14.38
C VAL A 113 -15.58 11.58 -14.91
N GLU A 114 -15.65 11.72 -16.23
CA GLU A 114 -16.01 12.98 -16.91
C GLU A 114 -17.13 12.68 -17.92
N SER A 115 -18.22 13.44 -17.89
CA SER A 115 -19.40 13.22 -18.76
C SER A 115 -20.03 11.81 -18.67
N GLY A 116 -19.85 11.10 -17.55
CA GLY A 116 -20.35 9.75 -17.36
C GLY A 116 -19.40 8.64 -17.84
N GLU A 117 -18.25 9.01 -18.40
CA GLU A 117 -17.26 8.08 -18.91
C GLU A 117 -16.05 8.01 -17.98
N ALA A 118 -15.50 6.81 -17.79
CA ALA A 118 -14.26 6.61 -17.05
C ALA A 118 -13.09 7.18 -17.87
N VAL A 119 -12.39 8.17 -17.31
CA VAL A 119 -11.26 8.87 -17.95
C VAL A 119 -9.91 8.63 -17.28
N GLY A 120 -9.91 7.90 -16.16
CA GLY A 120 -8.70 7.51 -15.46
C GLY A 120 -8.96 6.82 -14.13
N VAL A 121 -7.89 6.36 -13.49
CA VAL A 121 -7.92 5.73 -12.17
C VAL A 121 -6.85 6.36 -11.28
N VAL A 122 -7.15 6.51 -10.00
CA VAL A 122 -6.19 6.90 -8.96
C VAL A 122 -6.19 5.80 -7.90
N THR A 123 -5.02 5.26 -7.58
CA THR A 123 -4.83 4.32 -6.47
C THR A 123 -4.44 5.05 -5.19
N ALA A 124 -4.61 4.39 -4.04
CA ALA A 124 -4.10 4.87 -2.76
C ALA A 124 -2.57 5.10 -2.82
N GLY A 125 -1.84 4.27 -3.57
CA GLY A 125 -0.41 4.45 -3.82
C GLY A 125 -0.08 5.75 -4.55
N ASP A 126 -0.85 6.10 -5.58
CA ASP A 126 -0.70 7.37 -6.31
C ASP A 126 -0.98 8.58 -5.41
N ALA A 127 -2.03 8.48 -4.58
CA ALA A 127 -2.37 9.54 -3.64
C ALA A 127 -1.28 9.75 -2.58
N LEU A 128 -0.76 8.67 -2.00
CA LEU A 128 0.35 8.72 -1.06
C LEU A 128 1.63 9.29 -1.69
N ALA A 129 1.96 8.87 -2.92
CA ALA A 129 3.13 9.35 -3.64
C ALA A 129 3.04 10.85 -3.97
N ALA A 130 1.84 11.35 -4.22
CA ALA A 130 1.58 12.77 -4.49
C ALA A 130 1.54 13.64 -3.23
N GLY A 131 1.05 13.10 -2.11
CA GLY A 131 0.93 13.80 -0.82
C GLY A 131 2.23 13.84 -0.01
N ALA A 132 3.22 12.98 -0.30
CA ALA A 132 4.48 12.95 0.42
C ALA A 132 5.27 14.26 0.23
N PRO A 133 5.62 15.00 1.31
CA PRO A 133 6.50 16.15 1.20
C PRO A 133 7.85 15.67 0.65
N ARG A 134 8.28 16.27 -0.47
CA ARG A 134 9.58 16.00 -1.06
C ARG A 134 10.67 16.62 -0.18
N THR A 135 10.99 15.99 0.93
CA THR A 135 12.12 16.35 1.81
C THR A 135 13.46 15.83 1.25
N GLY A 136 13.43 15.04 0.17
CA GLY A 136 14.64 14.67 -0.56
C GLY A 136 15.09 15.81 -1.47
N ASP A 137 16.10 16.57 -1.03
CA ASP A 137 17.08 17.17 -1.93
C ASP A 137 17.66 16.03 -2.78
N GLY A 138 17.05 15.80 -3.94
CA GLY A 138 17.58 14.93 -4.96
C GLY A 138 18.80 15.59 -5.55
N ALA A 139 19.91 15.57 -4.81
CA ALA A 139 21.25 15.65 -5.36
C ALA A 139 21.39 14.49 -6.35
N ARG A 140 20.96 14.74 -7.58
CA ARG A 140 21.45 14.04 -8.76
C ARG A 140 22.95 14.27 -8.77
N GLU A 141 23.70 13.34 -8.18
CA GLU A 141 25.09 13.15 -8.57
C GLU A 141 25.06 12.74 -10.04
N ASP A 142 25.29 13.73 -10.91
CA ASP A 142 25.71 13.50 -12.27
C ASP A 142 26.92 12.55 -12.20
N VAL A 143 26.71 11.29 -12.59
CA VAL A 143 27.78 10.30 -12.75
C VAL A 143 28.65 10.77 -13.90
N VAL A 144 29.65 11.59 -13.59
CA VAL A 144 30.80 11.84 -14.46
C VAL A 144 31.77 10.69 -14.22
N GLY A 145 31.96 9.88 -15.25
CA GLY A 145 32.92 8.79 -15.24
C GLY A 145 34.34 9.24 -14.93
N GLY A 146 35.06 8.42 -14.17
CA GLY A 146 36.48 8.62 -13.89
C GLY A 146 37.04 7.69 -12.81
N GLU A 147 37.61 6.57 -13.25
CA GLU A 147 38.85 5.94 -12.76
C GLU A 147 39.14 5.73 -11.24
N SER A 148 39.11 4.45 -10.87
CA SER A 148 39.92 3.70 -9.88
C SER A 148 40.92 4.44 -8.97
N VAL A 149 40.76 4.32 -7.64
CA VAL A 149 41.86 3.99 -6.71
C VAL A 149 41.35 3.15 -5.53
N ARG A 150 42.14 2.15 -5.16
CA ARG A 150 41.96 1.16 -4.09
C ARG A 150 42.02 1.79 -2.68
N GLY A 151 41.23 1.22 -1.76
CA GLY A 151 41.77 0.73 -0.49
C GLY A 151 41.33 1.41 0.81
N THR A 152 41.18 0.53 1.81
CA THR A 152 41.28 0.71 3.27
C THR A 152 40.06 1.17 4.10
N ARG A 153 39.48 0.18 4.79
CA ARG A 153 39.33 0.03 6.25
C ARG A 153 38.49 1.05 7.02
N HIS A 154 37.35 0.53 7.51
CA HIS A 154 36.83 0.62 8.88
C HIS A 154 37.69 1.40 9.89
N GLY A 155 37.06 2.40 10.51
CA GLY A 155 37.53 3.05 11.75
C GLY A 155 36.87 4.41 11.98
N ASP A 156 36.16 4.49 13.11
CA ASP A 156 35.99 5.67 13.98
C ASP A 156 34.89 6.71 13.68
N GLU A 157 33.81 6.55 14.45
CA GLU A 157 33.23 7.51 15.41
C GLU A 157 33.32 9.02 15.14
N ALA A 158 32.15 9.66 15.08
CA ALA A 158 31.98 11.04 15.53
C ALA A 158 30.56 11.22 16.13
N MET A 159 30.49 11.20 17.46
CA MET A 159 29.43 11.82 18.25
C MET A 159 29.51 13.33 18.09
N LEU A 160 28.40 13.98 17.72
CA LEU A 160 28.12 15.38 18.07
C LEU A 160 26.63 15.53 18.36
N GLY A 161 26.31 15.73 19.64
CA GLY A 161 24.98 16.16 20.07
C GLY A 161 24.72 17.63 19.77
N SER A 162 23.45 17.98 19.69
CA SER A 162 22.95 19.29 20.11
C SER A 162 21.47 19.21 20.43
N ASP A 163 21.16 19.75 21.59
CA ASP A 163 19.85 19.82 22.23
C ASP A 163 18.92 20.83 21.54
N GLY A 164 17.60 20.63 21.65
CA GLY A 164 16.62 21.57 21.09
C GLY A 164 15.15 21.27 21.35
N GLY A 165 14.77 21.18 22.64
CA GLY A 165 13.49 21.64 23.22
C GLY A 165 12.15 21.26 22.59
N VAL A 166 11.36 20.46 23.31
CA VAL A 166 9.89 20.47 23.24
C VAL A 166 9.28 20.50 24.64
N ASP A 167 8.71 21.64 25.01
CA ASP A 167 7.53 21.74 25.89
C ASP A 167 6.30 21.52 24.98
N PRO A 168 5.22 20.82 25.42
CA PRO A 168 4.44 21.32 26.55
C PRO A 168 3.83 20.26 27.48
N ALA A 169 3.68 20.70 28.73
CA ALA A 169 2.67 20.19 29.65
C ALA A 169 1.26 20.47 29.12
N SER A 170 0.43 19.42 29.05
CA SER A 170 -1.00 19.50 29.31
C SER A 170 -1.49 18.14 29.76
N GLU A 171 -1.66 18.01 31.07
CA GLU A 171 -2.32 16.90 31.73
C GLU A 171 -3.82 16.89 31.39
N ALA A 172 -4.36 15.71 31.07
CA ALA A 172 -5.57 15.15 31.68
C ALA A 172 -6.21 14.10 30.77
N ALA A 173 -6.09 12.82 31.15
CA ALA A 173 -7.23 11.91 31.33
C ALA A 173 -6.68 10.52 31.63
N THR A 174 -6.87 10.09 32.86
CA THR A 174 -6.67 8.72 33.31
C THR A 174 -7.49 7.76 32.45
N THR A 175 -6.80 6.89 31.72
CA THR A 175 -7.33 5.60 31.29
C THR A 175 -6.22 4.62 31.57
N ASP A 176 -6.49 3.62 32.41
CA ASP A 176 -5.65 2.45 32.64
C ASP A 176 -5.24 1.84 31.29
N VAL A 177 -4.09 2.27 30.79
CA VAL A 177 -3.35 1.52 29.78
C VAL A 177 -2.62 0.48 30.59
N SER A 178 -3.12 -0.75 30.54
CA SER A 178 -2.31 -1.91 30.92
C SER A 178 -0.97 -1.73 30.25
N GLU A 179 0.08 -1.53 31.06
CA GLU A 179 1.46 -1.51 30.62
C GLU A 179 1.58 -2.72 29.69
N SER A 180 1.68 -2.45 28.39
CA SER A 180 1.97 -3.48 27.41
C SER A 180 3.39 -3.87 27.75
N ALA A 181 3.54 -4.79 28.70
CA ALA A 181 4.82 -5.28 29.15
C ALA A 181 5.50 -5.78 27.88
N THR A 182 6.44 -4.99 27.37
CA THR A 182 7.26 -5.34 26.22
C THR A 182 8.11 -6.51 26.67
N GLN A 183 7.53 -7.72 26.60
CA GLN A 183 8.19 -8.95 26.98
C GLN A 183 9.34 -9.16 26.00
N GLY A 184 10.57 -9.17 26.52
CA GLY A 184 11.76 -9.37 25.71
C GLY A 184 12.24 -10.82 25.78
N VAL A 185 13.17 -11.19 24.90
CA VAL A 185 13.85 -12.49 24.93
C VAL A 185 15.16 -12.34 25.69
N CYS A 186 15.43 -13.23 26.65
CA CYS A 186 16.72 -13.34 27.32
C CYS A 186 17.79 -13.84 26.34
N GLU A 187 18.89 -13.10 26.19
CA GLU A 187 19.95 -13.41 25.22
C GLU A 187 20.88 -14.56 25.69
N SER A 188 20.75 -15.02 26.94
CA SER A 188 21.52 -16.14 27.48
C SER A 188 20.79 -17.48 27.34
N CYS A 189 19.49 -17.54 27.65
CA CYS A 189 18.70 -18.78 27.64
C CYS A 189 17.59 -18.84 26.58
N GLY A 190 17.29 -17.72 25.91
CA GLY A 190 16.25 -17.64 24.88
C GLY A 190 14.82 -17.58 25.43
N ALA A 191 14.61 -17.50 26.75
CA ALA A 191 13.28 -17.41 27.33
C ALA A 191 12.65 -16.03 27.13
N LEU A 192 11.36 -15.99 26.81
CA LEU A 192 10.58 -14.75 26.74
C LEU A 192 10.18 -14.33 28.17
N VAL A 193 10.68 -13.21 28.66
CA VAL A 193 10.44 -12.72 30.04
C VAL A 193 10.17 -11.21 30.05
N PRO A 194 9.27 -10.74 30.95
CA PRO A 194 8.92 -9.33 31.03
C PRO A 194 10.02 -8.49 31.68
N ASP A 195 10.76 -9.06 32.64
CA ASP A 195 11.77 -8.37 33.43
C ASP A 195 13.18 -8.79 32.99
N LEU A 196 13.74 -8.05 32.03
CA LEU A 196 15.14 -8.19 31.60
C LEU A 196 16.01 -7.10 32.22
N VAL A 197 17.22 -7.48 32.59
CA VAL A 197 18.24 -6.55 33.08
C VAL A 197 19.48 -6.62 32.21
N THR A 198 20.15 -5.49 32.02
CA THR A 198 21.39 -5.45 31.23
C THR A 198 22.57 -5.91 32.07
N ALA A 199 23.25 -6.98 31.65
CA ALA A 199 24.52 -7.44 32.22
C ALA A 199 25.52 -7.70 31.09
N ASN A 200 26.73 -7.13 31.18
CA ASN A 200 27.76 -7.21 30.13
C ASN A 200 27.29 -6.78 28.72
N GLY A 201 26.36 -5.82 28.65
CA GLY A 201 25.79 -5.35 27.39
C GLY A 201 24.72 -6.28 26.78
N GLN A 202 24.32 -7.34 27.50
CA GLN A 202 23.29 -8.28 27.07
C GLN A 202 22.04 -8.19 27.97
N ALA A 203 20.85 -8.38 27.39
CA ALA A 203 19.59 -8.45 28.12
C ALA A 203 19.38 -9.87 28.67
N VAL A 204 19.49 -10.02 29.99
CA VAL A 204 19.40 -11.31 30.68
C VAL A 204 18.30 -11.34 31.74
N CYS A 205 17.69 -12.50 31.94
CA CYS A 205 16.70 -12.71 32.99
C CYS A 205 17.36 -12.83 34.38
N PRO A 206 16.60 -12.69 35.48
CA PRO A 206 17.14 -12.81 36.84
C PRO A 206 17.87 -14.14 37.08
N GLU A 207 17.33 -15.26 36.57
CA GLU A 207 17.94 -16.58 36.73
C GLU A 207 19.30 -16.70 36.03
N CYS A 208 19.47 -16.07 34.87
CA CYS A 208 20.76 -16.10 34.14
C CYS A 208 21.77 -15.09 34.68
N ARG A 209 21.35 -14.14 35.50
CA ARG A 209 22.23 -13.15 36.13
C ARG A 209 22.96 -13.71 37.35
N GLU A 210 22.37 -14.68 38.04
CA GLU A 210 22.89 -15.25 39.29
C GLU A 210 23.84 -16.45 39.07
N VAL A 211 24.07 -16.85 37.82
CA VAL A 211 24.95 -17.95 37.40
C VAL A 211 26.28 -17.40 36.90
#